data_AF-A0A1W9SR28-F1
#
_entry.id   AF-A0A1W9SR28-F1
#
_cell.length_a   1.000
_cell.length_b   1.000
_cell.length_c   1.000
_cell.angle_alpha   90.00
_cell.angle_beta   90.00
_cell.angle_gamma   90.00
#
_symmetry.space_group_name_H-M   'P 1'
#
loop_
_entity.id
_entity.type
_entity.pdbx_description
1 polymer ?
#
loop_
_entity_poly.entity_id
_entity_poly.type
_entity_poly.pdbx_seq_one_letter_code
_entity_poly.pdbx_strand_id
1 'polypeptide(L)'
;MKNFFIIILIISSLKIYSQTESDFEIIKNRSFENKKYDDRIVDFGVSDNKNKFIKNNPLNLFMGSFMFFYQKIVSEQFFATCLYEPTCSAYSRKLIKEFGIFKGIISSADRLSRCNKISATGIHHFKFDKKTHKVHEKTNFYK
;
A
#
# COMPACT_ATOMS: atom_id res chain seq x y z
N MET A 1 -11.08 -48.71 -9.62
CA MET A 1 -11.73 -47.40 -9.36
C MET A 1 -12.56 -47.39 -8.07
N LYS A 2 -13.43 -48.39 -7.81
CA LYS A 2 -14.27 -48.45 -6.60
C LYS A 2 -13.50 -48.40 -5.27
N ASN A 3 -12.35 -49.08 -5.19
CA ASN A 3 -11.52 -49.10 -3.97
C ASN A 3 -10.83 -47.76 -3.68
N PHE A 4 -10.54 -46.96 -4.72
CA PHE A 4 -9.92 -45.64 -4.58
C PHE A 4 -10.90 -44.63 -3.96
N PHE A 5 -12.18 -44.71 -4.32
CA PHE A 5 -13.23 -43.85 -3.79
C PHE A 5 -13.50 -44.11 -2.29
N ILE A 6 -13.41 -45.37 -1.87
CA ILE A 6 -13.53 -45.76 -0.46
C ILE A 6 -12.37 -45.20 0.36
N ILE A 7 -11.14 -45.25 -0.17
CA ILE A 7 -9.95 -44.68 0.50
C ILE A 7 -10.08 -43.16 0.66
N ILE A 8 -10.56 -42.44 -0.36
CA ILE A 8 -10.79 -40.99 -0.27
C ILE A 8 -11.84 -40.65 0.80
N LEU A 9 -12.94 -41.40 0.88
CA LEU A 9 -13.97 -41.21 1.90
C LEU A 9 -13.43 -41.45 3.31
N ILE A 10 -12.58 -42.47 3.49
CA ILE A 10 -11.91 -42.76 4.77
C ILE A 10 -10.94 -41.64 5.15
N ILE A 11 -10.13 -41.14 4.21
CA ILE A 11 -9.18 -40.05 4.48
C ILE A 11 -9.91 -38.75 4.82
N SER A 12 -11.04 -38.47 4.16
CA SER A 12 -11.85 -37.26 4.41
C SER A 12 -12.55 -37.23 5.77
N SER A 13 -12.69 -38.38 6.43
CA SER A 13 -13.32 -38.50 7.75
C SER A 13 -12.31 -38.50 8.90
N LEU A 14 -11.01 -38.52 8.60
CA LEU A 14 -9.96 -38.34 9.61
C LEU A 14 -9.93 -36.88 10.07
N LYS A 15 -10.28 -36.65 11.33
CA LYS A 15 -10.10 -35.35 11.98
C LYS A 15 -8.62 -35.17 12.31
N ILE A 16 -7.90 -34.51 11.41
CA ILE A 16 -6.52 -34.09 11.64
C ILE A 16 -6.59 -32.73 12.33
N TYR A 17 -6.24 -32.68 13.62
CA TYR A 17 -6.08 -31.43 14.34
C TYR A 17 -4.71 -30.83 13.98
N SER A 18 -4.72 -29.60 13.48
CA SER A 18 -3.49 -28.89 13.08
C SER A 18 -2.76 -28.26 14.27
N GLN A 19 -3.47 -27.99 15.38
CA GLN A 19 -2.94 -27.34 16.58
C GLN A 19 -2.90 -28.32 17.76
N THR A 20 -1.84 -28.25 18.55
CA THR A 20 -1.68 -28.99 19.81
C THR A 20 -2.18 -28.18 21.01
N GLU A 21 -2.53 -28.83 22.11
CA GLU A 21 -2.96 -28.15 23.35
C GLU A 21 -1.90 -27.15 23.87
N SER A 22 -0.62 -27.46 23.69
CA SER A 22 0.48 -26.54 24.02
C SER A 22 0.47 -25.26 23.19
N ASP A 23 0.05 -25.32 21.92
CA ASP A 23 -0.04 -24.14 21.06
C ASP A 23 -1.15 -23.18 21.54
N PHE A 24 -2.27 -23.74 22.02
CA PHE A 24 -3.36 -22.96 22.59
C PHE A 24 -2.95 -22.27 23.89
N GLU A 25 -2.16 -22.93 24.73
CA GLU A 25 -1.65 -22.36 25.97
C GLU A 25 -0.70 -21.18 25.70
N ILE A 26 0.16 -21.28 24.67
CA ILE A 26 1.01 -20.17 24.22
C ILE A 26 0.18 -18.98 23.73
N ILE A 27 -0.87 -19.22 22.93
CA ILE A 27 -1.75 -18.15 22.45
C ILE A 27 -2.47 -17.46 23.60
N LYS A 28 -2.97 -18.25 24.58
CA LYS A 28 -3.67 -17.74 25.76
C LYS A 28 -2.77 -16.93 26.67
N ASN A 29 -1.51 -17.32 26.79
CA ASN A 29 -0.50 -16.64 27.62
C ASN A 29 0.16 -15.45 26.91
N ARG A 30 -0.13 -15.22 25.62
CA ARG A 30 0.43 -14.09 24.87
C ARG A 30 -0.32 -12.80 25.19
N SER A 31 0.41 -11.78 25.65
CA SER A 31 -0.12 -10.42 25.73
C SER A 31 -0.21 -9.83 24.32
N PHE A 32 -1.42 -9.70 23.78
CA PHE A 32 -1.62 -8.95 22.55
C PHE A 32 -1.54 -7.46 22.85
N GLU A 33 -0.45 -6.81 22.43
CA GLU A 33 -0.43 -5.35 22.36
C GLU A 33 -1.47 -4.91 21.33
N ASN A 34 -2.49 -4.18 21.78
CA ASN A 34 -3.35 -3.41 20.90
C ASN A 34 -2.55 -2.24 20.32
N LYS A 35 -1.76 -2.50 19.28
CA LYS A 35 -1.11 -1.45 18.52
C LYS A 35 -2.20 -0.63 17.81
N LYS A 36 -2.35 0.62 18.24
CA LYS A 36 -3.20 1.59 17.55
C LYS A 36 -2.47 1.99 16.27
N TYR A 37 -3.05 1.65 15.12
CA TYR A 37 -2.53 2.08 13.83
C TYR A 37 -2.96 3.53 13.60
N ASP A 38 -2.08 4.33 13.02
CA ASP A 38 -2.43 5.68 12.60
C ASP A 38 -3.45 5.61 11.47
N ASP A 39 -4.52 6.39 11.60
CA ASP A 39 -5.55 6.48 10.57
C ASP A 39 -4.94 7.07 9.29
N ARG A 40 -5.13 6.36 8.18
CA ARG A 40 -4.65 6.83 6.88
C ARG A 40 -5.55 7.96 6.38
N ILE A 41 -5.00 9.17 6.29
CA ILE A 41 -5.71 10.34 5.75
C ILE A 41 -5.61 10.33 4.22
N VAL A 42 -6.76 10.32 3.54
CA VAL A 42 -6.87 10.33 2.08
C VAL A 42 -7.65 11.58 1.64
N ASP A 43 -6.96 12.50 0.98
CA ASP A 43 -7.59 13.72 0.46
C ASP A 43 -8.23 13.51 -0.92
N PHE A 44 -9.36 14.17 -1.15
CA PHE A 44 -10.03 14.21 -2.45
C PHE A 44 -9.48 15.34 -3.35
N GLY A 45 -9.39 15.06 -4.66
CA GLY A 45 -8.99 16.03 -5.68
C GLY A 45 -7.50 16.00 -6.04
N VAL A 46 -7.16 16.53 -7.22
CA VAL A 46 -5.79 16.56 -7.76
C VAL A 46 -5.27 17.95 -8.11
N SER A 47 -6.05 19.01 -7.88
CA SER A 47 -5.62 20.40 -8.06
C SER A 47 -5.93 21.25 -6.84
N ASP A 48 -4.94 22.01 -6.38
CA ASP A 48 -5.08 23.00 -5.29
C ASP A 48 -5.29 24.44 -5.84
N ASN A 49 -5.65 24.57 -7.12
CA ASN A 49 -5.89 25.88 -7.73
C ASN A 49 -7.08 26.61 -7.06
N LYS A 50 -6.87 27.88 -6.68
CA LYS A 50 -7.91 28.72 -6.06
C LYS A 50 -9.09 29.00 -6.98
N ASN A 51 -8.89 28.96 -8.30
CA ASN A 51 -9.95 29.18 -9.26
C ASN A 51 -10.92 27.98 -9.28
N LYS A 52 -12.16 28.23 -8.85
CA LYS A 52 -13.23 27.24 -8.77
C LYS A 52 -13.55 26.59 -10.12
N PHE A 53 -13.35 27.29 -11.23
CA PHE A 53 -13.54 26.73 -12.58
C PHE A 53 -12.53 25.62 -12.89
N ILE A 54 -11.25 25.82 -12.55
CA ILE A 54 -10.20 24.82 -12.76
C ILE A 54 -10.38 23.66 -11.78
N LYS A 55 -10.72 23.97 -10.52
CA LYS A 55 -10.98 22.97 -9.50
C LYS A 55 -12.17 22.06 -9.85
N ASN A 56 -13.24 22.62 -10.39
CA ASN A 56 -14.46 21.90 -10.75
C ASN A 56 -14.48 21.39 -12.20
N ASN A 57 -13.35 21.45 -12.91
CA ASN A 57 -13.26 20.88 -14.25
C ASN A 57 -13.58 19.37 -14.18
N PRO A 58 -14.45 18.83 -15.07
CA PRO A 58 -14.81 17.43 -15.07
C PRO A 58 -13.59 16.49 -15.09
N LEU A 59 -12.51 16.87 -15.78
CA LEU A 59 -11.28 16.08 -15.82
C LEU A 59 -10.59 15.98 -14.44
N ASN A 60 -10.50 17.09 -13.72
CA ASN A 60 -9.91 17.13 -12.38
C ASN A 60 -10.77 16.36 -11.38
N LEU A 61 -12.11 16.48 -11.48
CA LEU A 61 -13.03 15.72 -10.65
C LEU A 61 -12.92 14.21 -10.92
N PHE A 62 -12.87 13.83 -12.20
CA PHE A 62 -12.71 12.44 -12.62
C PHE A 62 -11.40 11.85 -12.06
N MET A 63 -10.26 12.50 -12.31
CA MET A 63 -8.96 12.04 -11.82
C MET A 63 -8.88 12.03 -10.29
N GLY A 64 -9.43 13.06 -9.63
CA GLY A 64 -9.56 13.12 -8.18
C GLY A 64 -10.37 11.96 -7.61
N SER A 65 -11.49 11.61 -8.26
CA SER A 65 -12.34 10.49 -7.89
C SER A 65 -11.62 9.15 -8.05
N PHE A 66 -10.98 8.91 -9.20
CA PHE A 66 -10.21 7.68 -9.43
C PHE A 66 -9.06 7.52 -8.43
N MET A 67 -8.30 8.60 -8.18
CA MET A 67 -7.19 8.56 -7.22
C MET A 67 -7.69 8.35 -5.78
N PHE A 68 -8.81 8.99 -5.41
CA PHE A 68 -9.42 8.80 -4.10
C PHE A 68 -9.96 7.38 -3.91
N PHE A 69 -10.70 6.85 -4.90
CA PHE A 69 -11.21 5.49 -4.90
C PHE A 69 -10.08 4.46 -4.80
N TYR A 70 -9.04 4.62 -5.62
CA TYR A 70 -7.86 3.76 -5.57
C TYR A 70 -7.22 3.77 -4.19
N GLN A 71 -7.00 4.95 -3.60
CA GLN A 71 -6.35 5.02 -2.29
C GLN A 71 -7.24 4.49 -1.18
N LYS A 72 -8.54 4.78 -1.18
CA LYS A 72 -9.42 4.43 -0.07
C LYS A 72 -9.90 2.98 -0.09
N ILE A 73 -10.02 2.36 -1.26
CA ILE A 73 -10.58 1.00 -1.37
C ILE A 73 -9.51 0.02 -1.84
N VAL A 74 -8.88 0.31 -2.99
CA VAL A 74 -7.98 -0.66 -3.64
C VAL A 74 -6.66 -0.79 -2.87
N SER A 75 -6.05 0.33 -2.50
CA SER A 75 -4.75 0.37 -1.84
C SER A 75 -4.76 -0.19 -0.42
N GLU A 76 -5.91 -0.23 0.26
CA GLU A 76 -6.03 -0.82 1.60
C GLU A 76 -6.03 -2.36 1.55
N GLN A 77 -6.52 -2.93 0.45
CA GLN A 77 -6.53 -4.38 0.24
C GLN A 77 -5.15 -4.95 -0.07
N PHE A 78 -4.21 -4.11 -0.53
CA PHE A 78 -2.85 -4.51 -0.82
C PHE A 78 -1.93 -4.27 0.37
N PHE A 79 -1.30 -5.33 0.88
CA PHE A 79 -0.23 -5.27 1.88
C PHE A 79 1.11 -4.69 1.34
N ALA A 80 1.06 -3.94 0.24
CA ALA A 80 2.24 -3.42 -0.43
C ALA A 80 2.95 -2.38 0.44
N THR A 81 4.13 -2.72 0.95
CA THR A 81 4.99 -1.79 1.68
C THR A 81 5.82 -0.99 0.67
N CYS A 82 5.49 0.29 0.46
CA CYS A 82 6.28 1.18 -0.41
C CYS A 82 7.64 1.48 0.25
N LEU A 83 8.71 1.46 -0.56
CA LEU A 83 10.10 1.69 -0.15
C LEU A 83 10.35 3.12 0.35
N TYR A 84 9.54 4.06 -0.14
CA TYR A 84 9.70 5.48 0.08
C TYR A 84 8.62 6.03 1.03
N GLU A 85 8.96 7.13 1.70
CA GLU A 85 8.04 7.94 2.50
C GLU A 85 7.97 9.37 1.88
N PRO A 86 6.78 9.97 1.68
CA PRO A 86 5.45 9.35 1.82
C PRO A 86 5.26 8.20 0.81
N THR A 87 4.20 7.42 0.99
CA THR A 87 3.90 6.29 0.09
C THR A 87 3.76 6.76 -1.37
N CYS A 88 4.01 5.83 -2.29
CA CYS A 88 4.08 6.07 -3.73
C CYS A 88 2.78 6.71 -4.27
N SER A 89 1.61 6.29 -3.77
CA SER A 89 0.31 6.88 -4.12
C SER A 89 0.11 8.28 -3.51
N ALA A 90 0.51 8.49 -2.26
CA ALA A 90 0.47 9.82 -1.64
C ALA A 90 1.42 10.81 -2.34
N TYR A 91 2.61 10.35 -2.71
CA TYR A 91 3.58 11.12 -3.48
C TYR A 91 3.07 11.44 -4.88
N SER A 92 2.45 10.49 -5.57
CA SER A 92 1.85 10.71 -6.88
C SER A 92 0.78 11.81 -6.84
N ARG A 93 -0.09 11.83 -5.81
CA ARG A 93 -1.03 12.94 -5.61
C ARG A 93 -0.29 14.29 -5.47
N LYS A 94 0.78 14.34 -4.66
CA LYS A 94 1.58 15.56 -4.46
C LYS A 94 2.22 16.04 -5.76
N LEU A 95 2.80 15.13 -6.55
CA LEU A 95 3.38 15.44 -7.85
C LEU A 95 2.35 16.01 -8.83
N ILE A 96 1.15 15.42 -8.89
CA ILE A 96 0.07 15.91 -9.76
C ILE A 96 -0.42 17.29 -9.31
N LYS A 97 -0.52 17.51 -8.00
CA LYS A 97 -0.91 18.83 -7.44
C LYS A 97 0.12 19.91 -7.76
N GLU A 98 1.41 19.60 -7.68
CA GLU A 98 2.50 20.57 -7.85
C GLU A 98 2.89 20.80 -9.32
N PHE A 99 2.94 19.74 -10.13
CA PHE A 99 3.43 19.79 -11.51
C PHE A 99 2.33 19.62 -12.56
N GLY A 100 1.08 19.44 -12.15
CA GLY A 100 -0.03 19.12 -13.04
C GLY A 100 -0.07 17.65 -13.45
N ILE A 101 -1.11 17.28 -14.21
CA ILE A 101 -1.43 15.89 -14.54
C ILE A 101 -0.31 15.22 -15.34
N PHE A 102 0.16 15.83 -16.43
CA PHE A 102 1.12 15.19 -17.33
C PHE A 102 2.48 14.96 -16.67
N LYS A 103 3.14 16.02 -16.21
CA LYS A 103 4.45 15.92 -15.53
C LYS A 103 4.33 15.11 -14.23
N GLY A 104 3.21 15.26 -13.52
CA GLY A 104 2.91 14.48 -12.32
C GLY A 104 2.82 12.98 -12.57
N ILE A 105 2.13 12.55 -13.61
CA ILE A 105 2.00 11.12 -13.98
C ILE A 105 3.35 10.53 -14.38
N ILE A 106 4.12 11.22 -15.25
CA ILE A 106 5.43 10.73 -15.70
C ILE A 106 6.39 10.59 -14.51
N SER A 107 6.45 11.60 -13.64
CA SER A 107 7.28 11.57 -12.43
C SER A 107 6.82 10.49 -11.44
N SER A 108 5.50 10.25 -11.35
CA SER A 108 4.95 9.18 -10.51
C SER A 108 5.33 7.80 -11.03
N ALA A 109 5.28 7.60 -12.35
CA ALA A 109 5.64 6.34 -13.00
C ALA A 109 7.13 6.01 -12.79
N ASP A 110 8.02 7.01 -12.92
CA ASP A 110 9.44 6.85 -12.62
C ASP A 110 9.66 6.36 -11.18
N ARG A 111 9.09 7.04 -10.17
CA ARG A 111 9.22 6.61 -8.77
C ARG A 111 8.62 5.21 -8.53
N LEU A 112 7.48 4.90 -9.15
CA LEU A 112 6.84 3.60 -9.00
C LEU A 112 7.72 2.48 -9.55
N SER A 113 8.39 2.70 -10.69
CA SER A 113 9.32 1.73 -11.27
C SER A 113 10.50 1.40 -10.35
N ARG A 114 10.98 2.39 -9.57
CA ARG A 114 12.03 2.23 -8.56
C ARG A 114 11.52 1.72 -7.21
N CYS A 115 10.21 1.60 -7.02
CA CYS A 115 9.65 1.16 -5.75
C CYS A 115 9.52 -0.37 -5.71
N ASN A 116 10.64 -1.04 -5.51
CA ASN A 116 10.69 -2.50 -5.34
C ASN A 116 11.89 -2.90 -4.45
N LYS A 117 11.89 -4.13 -3.95
CA LYS A 117 12.94 -4.65 -3.06
C LYS A 117 14.33 -4.69 -3.70
N ILE A 118 14.39 -4.91 -5.02
CA ILE A 118 15.65 -4.96 -5.77
C ILE A 118 16.29 -3.57 -5.81
N SER A 119 15.50 -2.52 -6.00
CA SER A 119 16.00 -1.15 -5.99
C SER A 119 16.49 -0.75 -4.60
N ALA A 120 15.87 -1.28 -3.54
CA ALA A 120 16.26 -1.00 -2.16
C ALA A 120 17.69 -1.43 -1.82
N THR A 121 18.20 -2.52 -2.42
CA THR A 121 19.55 -3.02 -2.14
C THR A 121 20.65 -2.11 -2.72
N GLY A 122 20.34 -1.35 -3.77
CA GLY A 122 21.26 -0.37 -4.37
C GLY A 122 21.28 0.98 -3.66
N ILE A 123 20.40 1.21 -2.69
CA ILE A 123 20.33 2.49 -1.97
C ILE A 123 21.32 2.48 -0.80
N HIS A 124 22.13 3.53 -0.71
CA HIS A 124 23.06 3.71 0.40
C HIS A 124 22.32 3.72 1.76
N HIS A 125 22.79 2.94 2.73
CA HIS A 125 22.14 2.74 4.02
C HIS A 125 21.84 4.04 4.79
N PHE A 126 22.70 5.06 4.70
CA PHE A 126 22.45 6.38 5.30
C PHE A 126 21.21 7.13 4.77
N LYS A 127 20.64 6.74 3.62
CA LYS A 127 19.41 7.35 3.09
C LYS A 127 18.13 6.84 3.77
N PHE A 128 18.21 5.72 4.49
CA PHE A 128 17.07 5.19 5.21
C PHE A 128 16.89 5.90 6.54
N ASP A 129 15.66 6.27 6.83
CA ASP A 129 15.29 6.78 8.15
C ASP A 129 15.39 5.65 9.19
N LYS A 130 16.02 5.97 10.32
CA LYS A 130 16.25 5.02 11.43
C LYS A 130 14.95 4.53 12.07
N LYS A 131 13.86 5.32 12.01
CA LYS A 131 12.57 4.95 12.62
C LYS A 131 11.68 4.17 11.66
N THR A 132 11.54 4.68 10.44
CA THR A 132 10.57 4.15 9.48
C THR A 132 11.19 3.12 8.51
N HIS A 133 12.52 3.03 8.45
CA HIS A 133 13.26 2.22 7.48
C HIS A 133 12.83 2.47 6.01
N LYS A 134 12.42 3.71 5.73
CA LYS A 134 12.02 4.17 4.40
C LYS A 134 12.91 5.31 3.93
N VAL A 135 12.93 5.50 2.62
CA VAL A 135 13.67 6.59 1.98
C VAL A 135 12.75 7.79 1.81
N HIS A 136 13.12 8.92 2.40
CA HIS A 136 12.35 10.16 2.25
C HIS A 136 12.72 10.88 0.96
N GLU A 137 11.75 11.06 0.07
CA GLU A 137 11.95 11.74 -1.22
C GLU A 137 10.92 12.87 -1.40
N LYS A 138 11.45 14.06 -1.70
CA LYS A 138 10.67 15.30 -1.92
C LYS A 138 10.37 15.51 -3.40
N THR A 139 9.24 16.14 -3.70
CA THR A 139 8.78 16.46 -5.07
C THR A 139 9.77 17.30 -5.87
N ASN A 140 10.59 18.12 -5.21
CA ASN A 140 11.68 18.88 -5.84
C ASN A 140 12.68 18.01 -6.61
N PHE A 141 12.73 16.69 -6.40
CA PHE A 141 13.51 15.77 -7.21
C PHE A 141 13.19 15.87 -8.72
N TYR A 142 11.96 16.25 -9.06
CA TYR A 142 11.46 16.37 -10.44
C TYR A 142 11.23 17.83 -10.88
N LYS A 143 11.67 18.82 -10.10
CA LYS A 143 11.55 20.23 -10.51
C LYS A 143 12.42 20.48 -11.73
#